data_AF-A0A528DB04-F1
#
_entry.id   AF-A0A528DB04-F1
#
_cell.length_a   1.000
_cell.length_b   1.000
_cell.length_c   1.000
_cell.angle_alpha   90.00
_cell.angle_beta   90.00
_cell.angle_gamma   90.00
#
_symmetry.space_group_name_H-M   'P 1'
#
loop_
_entity.id
_entity.type
_entity.pdbx_description
1 polymer ?
#
loop_
_entity_poly.entity_id
_entity_poly.type
_entity_poly.pdbx_seq_one_letter_code
_entity_poly.pdbx_strand_id
1 'polypeptide(L)'
;VEVLEELCRELMYRLGVKPYYLHHGDLAPGMAHRRTTIAEGQALVAELRARLSGICNPTYVIDLPDGGGKVPLAASHIESREGGTWRIRGQDGKVREYREVVG
;
A
#
# COMPACT_ATOMS: atom_id res chain seq x y z
N VAL A 1 1.09 -0.57 -13.90
CA VAL A 1 1.57 -1.34 -12.72
C VAL A 1 2.90 -2.02 -13.00
N GLU A 2 3.01 -2.58 -14.20
CA GLU A 2 4.12 -3.32 -14.81
C GLU A 2 5.48 -2.65 -14.57
N VAL A 3 5.60 -1.34 -14.83
CA VAL A 3 6.86 -0.60 -14.66
C VAL A 3 7.35 -0.61 -13.21
N LEU A 4 6.44 -0.42 -12.25
CA LEU A 4 6.80 -0.44 -10.82
C LEU A 4 7.09 -1.85 -10.34
N GLU A 5 6.38 -2.85 -10.87
CA GLU A 5 6.64 -4.25 -10.59
C GLU A 5 8.07 -4.63 -11.00
N GLU A 6 8.44 -4.33 -12.26
CA GLU A 6 9.78 -4.56 -12.80
C GLU A 6 10.84 -3.86 -11.94
N LEU A 7 10.67 -2.55 -11.69
CA LEU A 7 11.60 -1.78 -10.86
C LEU A 7 11.80 -2.41 -9.47
N CYS A 8 10.72 -2.82 -8.79
CA CYS A 8 10.82 -3.39 -7.44
C CYS A 8 11.52 -4.76 -7.45
N ARG A 9 11.30 -5.58 -8.47
CA ARG A 9 12.00 -6.86 -8.64
C ARG A 9 13.48 -6.64 -8.91
N GLU A 10 13.82 -5.71 -9.78
CA GLU A 10 15.21 -5.40 -10.15
C GLU A 10 16.00 -4.83 -8.96
N LEU A 11 15.43 -3.87 -8.24
CA LEU A 11 16.02 -3.31 -7.01
C LEU A 11 16.35 -4.41 -6.01
N MET A 12 15.38 -5.27 -5.69
CA MET A 12 15.58 -6.29 -4.67
C MET A 12 16.49 -7.43 -5.12
N TYR A 13 16.17 -8.05 -6.26
CA TYR A 13 16.78 -9.32 -6.64
C TYR A 13 18.10 -9.18 -7.38
N ARG A 14 18.30 -8.09 -8.13
CA ARG A 14 19.57 -7.86 -8.83
C ARG A 14 20.51 -6.96 -8.05
N LEU A 15 19.98 -5.94 -7.38
CA LEU A 15 20.81 -4.92 -6.73
C LEU A 15 20.87 -5.06 -5.20
N GLY A 16 20.06 -5.92 -4.59
CA GLY A 16 20.00 -6.07 -3.13
C GLY A 16 19.45 -4.84 -2.40
N VAL A 17 18.76 -3.96 -3.11
CA VAL A 17 18.17 -2.73 -2.58
C VAL A 17 16.70 -2.97 -2.26
N LYS A 18 16.32 -2.78 -1.00
CA LYS A 18 14.92 -2.93 -0.59
C LYS A 18 14.06 -1.77 -1.11
N PRO A 19 13.01 -2.03 -1.92
CA PRO A 19 11.99 -1.03 -2.21
C PRO A 19 11.27 -0.69 -0.91
N TYR A 20 11.60 0.47 -0.31
CA TYR A 20 11.16 0.77 1.04
C TYR A 20 9.85 1.56 1.06
N TYR A 21 9.83 2.72 0.41
CA TYR A 21 8.65 3.58 0.32
C TYR A 21 8.28 3.88 -1.13
N LEU A 22 6.98 3.84 -1.40
CA LEU A 22 6.37 4.46 -2.57
C LEU A 22 5.65 5.71 -2.10
N HIS A 23 6.16 6.87 -2.47
CA HIS A 23 5.60 8.16 -2.07
C HIS A 23 4.36 8.51 -2.89
N HIS A 24 3.30 8.96 -2.21
CA HIS A 24 2.20 9.67 -2.84
C HIS A 24 2.72 10.99 -3.43
N GLY A 25 2.13 11.44 -4.54
CA GLY A 25 2.60 12.63 -5.24
C GLY A 25 2.50 13.89 -4.39
N ASP A 26 3.63 14.53 -4.13
CA ASP A 26 3.73 15.74 -3.30
C ASP A 26 2.92 16.93 -3.86
N LEU A 27 2.66 17.91 -2.98
CA LEU A 27 1.98 19.18 -3.26
C LEU A 27 2.89 20.20 -3.97
N ALA A 28 3.84 19.74 -4.79
CA ALA A 28 4.79 20.64 -5.45
C ALA A 28 4.07 21.55 -6.49
N PRO A 29 4.31 22.88 -6.47
CA PRO A 29 3.75 23.78 -7.47
C PRO A 29 4.03 23.32 -8.91
N GLY A 30 3.01 23.34 -9.76
CA GLY A 30 3.11 22.93 -11.17
C GLY A 30 2.98 21.42 -11.44
N MET A 31 2.94 20.58 -10.40
CA MET A 31 2.84 19.12 -10.55
C MET A 31 1.42 18.57 -10.54
N ALA A 32 0.39 19.43 -10.50
CA ALA A 32 -1.01 19.02 -10.34
C ALA A 32 -1.49 18.00 -11.39
N HIS A 33 -1.10 18.18 -12.65
CA HIS A 33 -1.46 17.28 -13.75
C HIS A 33 -0.78 15.91 -13.72
N ARG A 34 0.23 15.72 -12.86
CA ARG A 34 0.93 14.45 -12.66
C ARG A 34 0.51 13.75 -11.37
N ARG A 35 -0.48 14.30 -10.67
CA ARG A 35 -0.97 13.72 -9.43
C ARG A 35 -1.90 12.55 -9.70
N THR A 36 -1.72 11.52 -8.90
CA THR A 36 -2.74 10.52 -8.67
C THR A 36 -3.58 10.94 -7.48
N THR A 37 -4.85 10.56 -7.47
CA THR A 37 -5.68 10.58 -6.28
C THR A 37 -5.19 9.51 -5.28
N ILE A 38 -5.54 9.67 -4.00
CA ILE A 38 -5.24 8.64 -2.98
C ILE A 38 -5.86 7.29 -3.38
N ALA A 39 -7.07 7.31 -3.93
CA ALA A 39 -7.77 6.10 -4.38
C ALA A 39 -7.01 5.38 -5.52
N GLU A 40 -6.50 6.12 -6.50
CA GLU A 40 -5.66 5.54 -7.57
C GLU A 40 -4.35 4.98 -7.01
N GLY A 41 -3.70 5.70 -6.09
CA GLY A 41 -2.50 5.20 -5.42
C GLY A 41 -2.75 3.93 -4.62
N GLN A 42 -3.88 3.85 -3.90
CA GLN A 42 -4.31 2.66 -3.17
C GLN A 42 -4.60 1.48 -4.11
N ALA A 43 -5.30 1.72 -5.22
CA ALA A 43 -5.56 0.69 -6.23
C ALA A 43 -4.26 0.16 -6.84
N LEU A 44 -3.34 1.05 -7.20
CA LEU A 44 -2.02 0.69 -7.74
C LEU A 44 -1.23 -0.20 -6.78
N VAL A 45 -1.16 0.15 -5.49
CA VAL A 45 -0.37 -0.63 -4.53
C VAL A 45 -1.05 -1.93 -4.11
N ALA A 46 -2.39 -1.99 -4.15
CA ALA A 46 -3.11 -3.26 -3.98
C ALA A 46 -2.76 -4.24 -5.10
N GLU A 47 -2.67 -3.75 -6.34
CA GLU A 47 -2.29 -4.59 -7.49
C GLU A 47 -0.82 -5.01 -7.44
N LEU A 48 0.09 -4.11 -7.08
CA LEU A 48 1.50 -4.45 -6.84
C LEU A 48 1.64 -5.52 -5.75
N ARG A 49 0.85 -5.42 -4.67
CA ARG A 49 0.86 -6.37 -3.56
C ARG A 49 0.44 -7.78 -3.95
N ALA A 50 -0.50 -7.90 -4.89
CA ALA A 50 -0.90 -9.20 -5.43
C ALA A 50 0.19 -9.83 -6.33
N ARG A 51 1.04 -9.02 -6.96
CA ARG A 51 2.02 -9.46 -7.96
C ARG A 51 3.44 -9.69 -7.39
N LEU A 52 3.84 -8.89 -6.39
CA LEU A 52 5.18 -8.88 -5.82
C LEU A 52 5.30 -9.78 -4.58
N SER A 53 6.51 -10.32 -4.37
CA SER A 53 6.85 -10.96 -3.09
C SER A 53 6.84 -9.92 -1.96
N GLY A 54 6.67 -10.38 -0.71
CA GLY A 54 6.59 -9.47 0.44
C GLY A 54 7.81 -8.55 0.61
N ILE A 55 9.01 -9.02 0.25
CA ILE A 55 10.25 -8.24 0.37
C ILE A 55 10.40 -7.19 -0.74
N CYS A 56 9.75 -7.39 -1.89
CA CYS A 56 9.72 -6.45 -3.00
C CYS A 56 8.62 -5.40 -2.86
N ASN A 57 7.66 -5.59 -1.95
CA ASN A 57 6.52 -4.69 -1.79
C ASN A 57 6.92 -3.41 -1.04
N PRO A 58 6.85 -2.23 -1.68
CA PRO A 58 7.07 -0.98 -0.97
C PRO A 58 5.88 -0.62 -0.09
N THR A 59 6.14 0.12 0.99
CA THR A 59 5.07 0.74 1.77
C THR A 59 4.61 2.01 1.08
N TYR A 60 3.34 2.10 0.72
CA TYR A 60 2.75 3.31 0.16
C TYR A 60 2.53 4.36 1.26
N VAL A 61 3.13 5.54 1.12
CA VAL A 61 3.12 6.59 2.14
C VAL A 61 2.80 7.96 1.58
N ILE A 62 2.19 8.82 2.39
CA ILE A 62 2.12 10.27 2.16
C ILE A 62 2.99 10.99 3.19
N ASP A 63 3.64 12.08 2.78
CA ASP A 63 4.25 13.01 3.74
C ASP A 63 3.19 14.04 4.14
N LEU A 64 2.83 14.07 5.42
CA LEU A 64 1.85 15.03 5.92
C LEU A 64 2.50 16.41 6.11
N PRO A 65 1.77 17.50 5.84
CA PRO A 65 2.26 18.85 6.09
C PRO A 65 2.58 19.08 7.57
N ASP A 66 3.30 20.16 7.85
CA ASP A 66 3.63 20.62 9.22
C ASP A 66 4.41 19.61 10.06
N GLY A 67 5.17 18.72 9.42
CA GLY A 67 5.99 17.72 10.11
C GLY A 67 5.20 16.52 10.63
N GLY A 68 4.00 16.26 10.12
CA GLY A 68 3.19 15.07 10.47
C GLY A 68 3.82 13.74 10.05
N GLY A 69 4.89 13.77 9.26
CA GLY A 69 5.71 12.62 8.91
C GLY A 69 5.11 11.73 7.82
N LYS A 70 5.78 10.60 7.59
CA LYS A 70 5.42 9.63 6.54
C LYS A 70 4.37 8.65 7.06
N VAL A 71 3.15 8.78 6.56
CA VAL A 71 2.00 7.97 6.99
C VAL A 71 1.64 6.92 5.94
N PRO A 72 1.60 5.61 6.31
CA PRO A 72 1.12 4.57 5.41
C PRO A 72 -0.33 4.82 4.97
N LEU A 73 -0.58 4.69 3.67
CA LEU A 73 -1.89 4.98 3.07
C LEU A 73 -2.51 3.78 2.33
N ALA A 74 -1.98 2.57 2.52
CA ALA A 74 -2.62 1.38 1.95
C ALA A 74 -4.07 1.23 2.47
N ALA A 75 -4.98 0.80 1.60
CA ALA A 75 -6.36 0.55 1.99
C ALA A 75 -6.42 -0.53 3.08
N SER A 76 -7.29 -0.33 4.08
CA SER A 76 -7.53 -1.32 5.11
C SER A 76 -8.13 -2.58 4.50
N HIS A 77 -7.60 -3.74 4.89
CA HIS A 77 -8.23 -5.02 4.61
C HIS A 77 -9.45 -5.30 5.52
N ILE A 78 -9.63 -4.53 6.59
CA ILE A 78 -10.76 -4.64 7.51
C ILE A 78 -11.95 -3.87 6.91
N GLU A 79 -13.04 -4.57 6.62
CA GLU A 79 -14.27 -3.97 6.09
C GLU A 79 -15.22 -3.52 7.20
N SER A 80 -15.31 -4.31 8.27
CA SER A 80 -16.13 -3.99 9.42
C SER A 80 -15.75 -4.82 10.64
N ARG A 81 -16.29 -4.44 11.79
CA ARG A 81 -16.14 -5.13 13.06
C ARG A 81 -17.47 -5.11 13.81
N GLU A 82 -17.84 -6.25 14.38
CA GLU A 82 -18.96 -6.37 15.31
C GLU A 82 -18.51 -7.16 16.53
N GLY A 83 -18.45 -6.50 17.69
CA GLY A 83 -17.89 -7.08 18.91
C GLY A 83 -16.44 -7.55 18.72
N GLY A 84 -16.20 -8.85 18.91
CA GLY A 84 -14.92 -9.52 18.69
C GLY A 84 -14.77 -10.16 17.30
N THR A 85 -15.74 -9.96 16.39
CA THR A 85 -15.71 -10.53 15.04
C THR A 85 -15.34 -9.46 14.03
N TRP A 86 -14.34 -9.77 13.21
CA TRP A 86 -13.79 -8.90 12.18
C TRP A 86 -14.13 -9.43 10.79
N ARG A 87 -14.56 -8.58 9.87
CA ARG A 87 -14.70 -8.92 8.45
C ARG A 87 -13.48 -8.42 7.70
N ILE A 88 -12.67 -9.34 7.20
CA ILE A 88 -11.37 -9.06 6.61
C ILE A 88 -11.34 -9.56 5.17
N ARG A 89 -11.00 -8.68 4.23
CA ARG A 89 -10.77 -9.00 2.82
C ARG A 89 -9.35 -9.51 2.62
N GLY A 90 -9.22 -10.79 2.26
CA GLY A 90 -7.95 -11.40 1.90
C GLY A 90 -7.37 -10.87 0.60
N GLN A 91 -6.10 -11.20 0.34
CA GLN A 91 -5.43 -10.88 -0.94
C GLN A 91 -6.06 -11.63 -2.13
N ASP A 92 -6.78 -12.72 -1.86
CA ASP A 92 -7.60 -13.45 -2.84
C ASP A 92 -8.92 -12.75 -3.16
N GLY A 93 -9.15 -11.55 -2.60
CA GLY A 93 -10.36 -10.77 -2.75
C GLY A 93 -11.55 -11.29 -1.92
N LYS A 94 -11.41 -12.42 -1.22
CA LYS A 94 -12.51 -13.02 -0.44
C LYS A 94 -12.60 -12.38 0.93
N VAL A 95 -13.82 -12.10 1.37
CA VAL A 95 -14.08 -11.61 2.73
C VAL A 95 -14.27 -12.81 3.65
N ARG A 96 -13.57 -12.80 4.79
CA ARG A 96 -13.63 -13.85 5.81
C ARG A 96 -13.90 -13.21 7.16
N GLU A 97 -14.65 -13.93 7.97
CA GLU A 97 -14.83 -13.58 9.37
C GLU A 97 -13.67 -14.12 10.20
N TYR A 98 -13.10 -13.26 11.04
CA TYR A 98 -12.07 -13.60 12.00
C TYR A 98 -12.58 -13.24 13.40
N ARG A 99 -12.75 -14.25 14.25
CA ARG A 99 -13.14 -14.03 15.65
C ARG A 99 -11.88 -13.88 16.49
N GLU A 100 -11.70 -12.70 17.05
CA GLU A 100 -10.63 -12.41 17.99
C GLU A 100 -10.98 -13.05 19.33
N VAL A 101 -10.14 -13.99 19.76
CA VAL A 101 -10.25 -14.69 21.05
C VAL A 101 -9.00 -14.33 21.85
N VAL A 102 -9.14 -13.35 22.73
CA VAL A 102 -8.10 -12.98 23.71
C VAL A 102 -8.51 -13.60 25.04
N GLY A 103 -7.59 -14.36 25.65
CA GLY A 103 -7.75 -14.92 26.99
C GLY A 103 -7.45 -13.91 28.08
#